data_AF-A0A852NBL2-F1
#
_entry.id   AF-A0A852NBL2-F1
#
_cell.length_a   1.000
_cell.length_b   1.000
_cell.length_c   1.000
_cell.angle_alpha   90.00
_cell.angle_beta   90.00
_cell.angle_gamma   90.00
#
_symmetry.space_group_name_H-M   'P 1'
#
loop_
_entity.id
_entity.type
_entity.pdbx_description
1 polymer ?
#
loop_
_entity_poly.entity_id
_entity_poly.type
_entity_poly.pdbx_seq_one_letter_code
_entity_poly.pdbx_strand_id
1 'polypeptide(L)'
;QTQFISAELMEHQLLLLLESLERKIVSQQLELVRTHIKLGSFQGEPFHVDAALLSFPHKKEQVLTMALVELSGVQLQEDGSAVPRDQPFEAVAALFVVLYTLNLLSG
;
A
#
# COMPACT_ATOMS: atom_id res chain seq x y z
N GLN A 1 7.81 -10.75 24.27
CA GLN A 1 6.99 -9.52 24.28
C GLN A 1 6.62 -9.11 22.85
N THR A 2 6.19 -10.06 22.01
CA THR A 2 6.04 -9.84 20.55
C THR A 2 4.59 -9.56 20.14
N GLN A 3 3.63 -9.68 21.08
CA GLN A 3 2.20 -9.66 20.79
C GLN A 3 1.59 -8.25 20.69
N PHE A 4 2.26 -7.22 21.23
CA PHE A 4 1.74 -5.84 21.23
C PHE A 4 2.05 -5.08 19.93
N ILE A 5 3.22 -5.32 19.30
CA ILE A 5 3.63 -4.60 18.09
C ILE A 5 2.72 -4.91 16.89
N SER A 6 2.20 -6.13 16.80
CA SER A 6 1.30 -6.53 15.69
C SER A 6 -0.07 -5.84 15.74
N ALA A 7 -0.59 -5.52 16.92
CA ALA A 7 -1.89 -4.88 17.05
C ALA A 7 -1.80 -3.37 16.76
N GLU A 8 -0.76 -2.71 17.28
CA GLU A 8 -0.51 -1.28 17.01
C GLU A 8 -0.21 -1.02 15.53
N LEU A 9 0.56 -1.90 14.87
CA LEU A 9 0.85 -1.79 13.44
C LEU A 9 -0.42 -1.92 12.58
N MET A 10 -1.31 -2.83 12.98
CA MET A 10 -2.62 -3.03 12.33
C MET A 10 -3.54 -1.83 12.54
N GLU A 11 -3.58 -1.27 13.75
CA GLU A 11 -4.34 -0.05 14.05
C GLU A 11 -3.83 1.14 13.24
N HIS A 12 -2.51 1.27 13.10
CA HIS A 12 -1.91 2.32 12.27
C HIS A 12 -2.30 2.19 10.79
N GLN A 13 -2.26 0.97 10.24
CA GLN A 13 -2.68 0.72 8.86
C GLN A 13 -4.17 1.07 8.64
N LEU A 14 -5.04 0.77 9.60
CA LEU A 14 -6.46 1.14 9.55
C LEU A 14 -6.68 2.66 9.57
N LEU A 15 -5.93 3.41 10.38
CA LEU A 15 -6.01 4.88 10.41
C LEU A 15 -5.61 5.50 9.06
N LEU A 16 -4.56 4.97 8.43
CA LEU A 16 -4.13 5.44 7.10
C LEU A 16 -5.18 5.11 6.03
N LEU A 17 -5.86 3.96 6.11
CA LEU A 17 -6.96 3.61 5.22
C LEU A 17 -8.17 4.55 5.38
N LEU A 18 -8.50 4.93 6.62
CA LEU A 18 -9.54 5.94 6.89
C LEU A 18 -9.17 7.30 6.30
N GLU A 19 -7.94 7.76 6.51
CA GLU A 19 -7.47 9.03 5.92
C GLU A 19 -7.46 8.96 4.39
N SER A 20 -7.17 7.79 3.79
CA SER A 20 -7.23 7.58 2.34
C SER A 20 -8.63 7.76 1.76
N LEU A 21 -9.66 7.29 2.49
CA LEU A 21 -11.07 7.48 2.14
C LEU A 21 -11.45 8.96 2.18
N GLU A 22 -11.13 9.65 3.28
CA GLU A 22 -11.44 11.08 3.45
C GLU A 22 -10.80 11.93 2.34
N ARG A 23 -9.57 11.58 1.94
CA ARG A 23 -8.82 12.24 0.87
C ARG A 23 -9.21 11.81 -0.54
N LYS A 24 -10.09 10.80 -0.69
CA LYS A 24 -10.56 10.27 -1.99
C LYS A 24 -9.43 9.76 -2.90
N ILE A 25 -8.42 9.11 -2.31
CA ILE A 25 -7.26 8.56 -3.03
C ILE A 25 -7.25 7.03 -3.15
N VAL A 26 -8.27 6.36 -2.63
CA VAL A 26 -8.37 4.89 -2.59
C VAL A 26 -8.28 4.26 -3.99
N SER A 27 -8.88 4.88 -5.01
CA SER A 27 -8.84 4.36 -6.39
C SER A 27 -7.41 4.32 -6.96
N GLN A 28 -6.63 5.37 -6.73
CA GLN A 28 -5.23 5.45 -7.16
C GLN A 28 -4.33 4.47 -6.38
N GLN A 29 -4.55 4.36 -5.06
CA GLN A 29 -3.85 3.36 -4.23
C GLN A 29 -4.15 1.93 -4.69
N LEU A 30 -5.41 1.63 -5.01
CA LEU A 30 -5.82 0.32 -5.52
C LEU A 30 -5.12 -0.02 -6.84
N GLU A 31 -4.97 0.95 -7.74
CA GLU A 31 -4.26 0.74 -9.01
C GLU A 31 -2.77 0.43 -8.79
N LEU A 32 -2.13 1.15 -7.87
CA LEU A 32 -0.74 0.91 -7.49
C LEU A 32 -0.53 -0.48 -6.89
N VAL A 33 -1.37 -0.89 -5.94
CA VAL A 33 -1.30 -2.22 -5.29
C VAL A 33 -1.63 -3.35 -6.28
N ARG A 34 -2.59 -3.14 -7.18
CA ARG A 34 -2.89 -4.09 -8.25
C ARG A 34 -1.67 -4.33 -9.15
N THR A 35 -0.92 -3.28 -9.45
CA THR A 35 0.30 -3.39 -10.26
C THR A 35 1.38 -4.19 -9.54
N HIS A 36 1.54 -4.01 -8.23
CA HIS A 36 2.42 -4.86 -7.40
C HIS A 36 2.07 -6.34 -7.53
N ILE A 37 0.78 -6.69 -7.36
CA ILE A 37 0.33 -8.09 -7.45
C ILE A 37 0.64 -8.70 -8.83
N LYS A 38 0.39 -7.96 -9.91
CA LYS A 38 0.61 -8.42 -11.28
C LYS A 38 2.08 -8.67 -11.60
N LEU A 39 2.99 -7.87 -11.05
CA LEU A 39 4.42 -8.00 -11.29
C LEU A 39 5.06 -9.19 -10.57
N GLY A 40 4.31 -9.92 -9.74
CA GLY A 40 4.85 -11.08 -9.03
C GLY A 40 5.96 -10.70 -8.04
N SER A 41 5.88 -9.48 -7.50
CA SER A 41 6.87 -8.85 -6.58
C SER A 41 7.13 -9.63 -5.29
N PHE A 42 6.53 -10.79 -5.11
CA PHE A 42 6.65 -11.62 -3.92
C PHE A 42 7.76 -12.66 -4.02
N GLN A 43 8.46 -12.72 -5.17
CA GLN A 43 9.60 -13.62 -5.39
C GLN A 43 10.91 -13.11 -4.76
N GLY A 44 10.87 -11.98 -4.04
CA GLY A 44 12.04 -11.40 -3.35
C GLY A 44 12.90 -10.48 -4.20
N GLU A 45 12.61 -10.38 -5.49
CA GLU A 45 13.34 -9.51 -6.42
C GLU A 45 12.82 -8.07 -6.37
N PRO A 46 13.70 -7.05 -6.43
CA PRO A 46 13.30 -5.68 -6.66
C PRO A 46 12.53 -5.53 -7.97
N PHE A 47 11.56 -4.63 -7.98
CA PHE A 47 10.73 -4.36 -9.15
C PHE A 47 10.43 -2.87 -9.25
N HIS A 48 9.82 -2.48 -10.35
CA HIS A 48 9.51 -1.09 -10.64
C HIS A 48 8.03 -0.96 -11.01
N VAL A 49 7.34 -0.02 -10.38
CA VAL A 49 5.99 0.41 -10.78
C VAL A 49 6.08 1.75 -11.48
N ASP A 50 5.12 2.07 -12.34
CA ASP A 50 5.10 3.38 -12.99
C ASP A 50 5.02 4.50 -11.94
N ALA A 51 6.02 5.41 -11.94
CA ALA A 51 6.08 6.54 -11.02
C ALA A 51 4.87 7.48 -11.17
N ALA A 52 4.19 7.47 -12.31
CA ALA A 52 2.94 8.19 -12.50
C ALA A 52 1.85 7.75 -11.51
N LEU A 53 1.87 6.48 -11.07
CA LEU A 53 0.93 5.97 -10.06
C LEU A 53 1.18 6.60 -8.68
N LEU A 54 2.39 7.11 -8.44
CA LEU A 54 2.76 7.88 -7.24
C LEU A 54 2.56 9.40 -7.41
N SER A 55 2.03 9.85 -8.54
CA SER A 55 1.72 11.26 -8.78
C SER A 55 0.39 11.62 -8.12
N PHE A 56 0.46 12.02 -6.85
CA PHE A 56 -0.70 12.53 -6.11
C PHE A 56 -0.77 14.06 -6.14
N PRO A 57 -1.97 14.66 -6.00
CA PRO A 57 -2.13 16.13 -5.98
C PRO A 57 -1.29 16.80 -4.88
N HIS A 58 -1.13 16.15 -3.73
CA HIS A 58 -0.31 16.64 -2.63
C HIS A 58 0.68 15.58 -2.15
N LYS A 59 1.87 16.05 -1.73
CA LYS A 59 2.95 15.19 -1.19
C LYS A 59 2.47 14.31 -0.03
N LYS A 60 1.52 14.80 0.77
CA LYS A 60 0.96 14.05 1.91
C LYS A 60 0.26 12.77 1.46
N GLU A 61 -0.45 12.77 0.34
CA GLU A 61 -1.13 11.57 -0.19
C GLU A 61 -0.13 10.54 -0.74
N GLN A 62 0.97 11.01 -1.33
CA GLN A 62 2.07 10.15 -1.75
C GLN A 62 2.71 9.46 -0.54
N VAL A 63 3.08 10.23 0.49
CA VAL A 63 3.68 9.69 1.73
C VAL A 63 2.74 8.70 2.42
N LEU A 64 1.45 9.01 2.48
CA LEU A 64 0.44 8.13 3.05
C LEU A 64 0.39 6.80 2.29
N THR A 65 0.35 6.85 0.96
CA THR A 65 0.30 5.65 0.11
C THR A 65 1.55 4.79 0.26
N MET A 66 2.73 5.42 0.29
CA MET A 66 3.99 4.71 0.53
C MET A 66 3.98 4.02 1.90
N ALA A 67 3.50 4.70 2.95
CA ALA A 67 3.38 4.11 4.29
C ALA A 67 2.47 2.86 4.31
N LEU A 68 1.32 2.89 3.63
CA LEU A 68 0.44 1.71 3.52
C LEU A 68 1.13 0.50 2.88
N VAL A 69 1.92 0.75 1.84
CA VAL A 69 2.67 -0.29 1.11
C VAL A 69 3.83 -0.80 1.95
N GLU A 70 4.53 0.09 2.66
CA GLU A 70 5.60 -0.27 3.60
C GLU A 70 5.12 -1.11 4.77
N LEU A 71 3.98 -0.75 5.37
CA LEU A 71 3.31 -1.56 6.41
C LEU A 71 2.88 -2.94 5.91
N SER A 72 2.76 -3.09 4.59
CA SER A 72 2.46 -4.36 3.93
C SER A 72 3.72 -5.15 3.53
N GLY A 73 4.91 -4.73 3.98
CA GLY A 73 6.17 -5.44 3.79
C GLY A 73 6.90 -5.14 2.49
N VAL A 74 6.56 -4.03 1.80
CA VAL A 74 7.23 -3.58 0.57
C VAL A 74 7.77 -2.19 0.77
N GLN A 75 9.09 -2.03 0.66
CA GLN A 75 9.69 -0.70 0.62
C GLN A 75 9.45 -0.09 -0.76
N LEU A 76 8.74 1.03 -0.83
CA LEU A 76 8.44 1.74 -2.07
C LEU A 76 9.15 3.10 -2.07
N GLN A 77 9.85 3.42 -3.16
CA GLN A 77 10.52 4.70 -3.35
C GLN A 77 9.70 5.62 -4.27
N GLU A 78 9.99 6.92 -4.20
CA GLU A 78 9.26 7.95 -4.96
C GLU A 78 9.40 7.80 -6.48
N ASP A 79 10.49 7.19 -6.94
CA ASP A 79 10.75 6.90 -8.34
C ASP A 79 10.00 5.66 -8.85
N GLY A 80 9.25 4.96 -7.99
CA GLY A 80 8.53 3.74 -8.32
C GLY A 80 9.34 2.46 -8.15
N SER A 81 10.61 2.54 -7.74
CA SER A 81 11.37 1.35 -7.36
C SER A 81 10.85 0.76 -6.05
N ALA A 82 10.77 -0.56 -5.99
CA ALA A 82 10.19 -1.27 -4.86
C ALA A 82 10.98 -2.53 -4.50
N VAL A 83 11.16 -2.76 -3.19
CA VAL A 83 11.94 -3.88 -2.63
C VAL A 83 11.09 -4.65 -1.62
N PRO A 84 10.84 -5.95 -1.83
CA PRO A 84 10.17 -6.82 -0.86
C PRO A 84 11.03 -7.01 0.40
N ARG A 85 10.44 -6.96 1.61
CA ARG A 85 11.20 -7.11 2.87
C ARG A 85 10.77 -8.29 3.75
N ASP A 86 9.46 -8.55 3.88
CA ASP A 86 8.93 -9.44 4.93
C ASP A 86 7.89 -10.45 4.43
N GLN A 87 8.19 -11.20 3.36
CA GLN A 87 7.22 -12.09 2.68
C GLN A 87 5.87 -11.40 2.38
N PRO A 88 5.88 -10.29 1.61
CA PRO A 88 4.77 -9.34 1.58
C PRO A 88 3.48 -9.84 0.93
N PHE A 89 3.43 -11.08 0.40
CA PHE A 89 2.29 -11.54 -0.41
C PHE A 89 0.96 -11.45 0.33
N GLU A 90 0.90 -12.02 1.54
CA GLU A 90 -0.34 -12.07 2.31
C GLU A 90 -0.80 -10.67 2.72
N ALA A 91 0.13 -9.83 3.17
CA ALA A 91 -0.17 -8.46 3.61
C ALA A 91 -0.58 -7.55 2.44
N VAL A 92 0.10 -7.64 1.29
CA VAL A 92 -0.25 -6.88 0.08
C VAL A 92 -1.57 -7.37 -0.51
N ALA A 93 -1.86 -8.68 -0.47
CA ALA A 93 -3.15 -9.22 -0.89
C ALA A 93 -4.28 -8.74 0.04
N ALA A 94 -4.05 -8.72 1.36
CA ALA A 94 -5.00 -8.15 2.32
C ALA A 94 -5.24 -6.66 2.05
N LEU A 95 -4.18 -5.87 1.84
CA LEU A 95 -4.29 -4.46 1.46
C LEU A 95 -5.09 -4.28 0.17
N PHE A 96 -4.86 -5.10 -0.85
CA PHE A 96 -5.63 -5.08 -2.10
C PHE A 96 -7.12 -5.34 -1.85
N VAL A 97 -7.46 -6.38 -1.08
CA VAL A 97 -8.86 -6.72 -0.77
C VAL A 97 -9.54 -5.58 -0.03
N VAL A 98 -8.86 -4.97 0.94
CA VAL A 98 -9.39 -3.83 1.70
C VAL A 98 -9.58 -2.62 0.78
N LEU A 99 -8.57 -2.21 0.01
CA LEU A 99 -8.68 -1.08 -0.93
C LEU A 99 -9.78 -1.31 -1.99
N TYR A 100 -9.91 -2.55 -2.49
CA TYR A 100 -10.96 -2.90 -3.44
C TYR A 100 -12.35 -2.76 -2.81
N THR A 101 -12.52 -3.28 -1.59
CA THR A 101 -13.77 -3.17 -0.83
C THR A 101 -14.10 -1.71 -0.55
N LEU A 102 -13.13 -0.92 -0.09
CA LEU A 102 -13.29 0.50 0.17
C LEU A 102 -13.67 1.27 -1.09
N ASN A 103 -13.00 1.01 -2.21
CA ASN A 103 -13.31 1.63 -3.50
C ASN A 103 -14.74 1.31 -3.98
N LEU A 104 -15.24 0.09 -3.72
CA LEU A 104 -16.62 -0.30 -4.03
C LEU A 104 -17.64 0.42 -3.14
N LEU A 105 -17.32 0.58 -1.85
CA LEU A 105 -18.21 1.23 -0.87
C LEU A 105 -18.20 2.76 -0.97
N SER A 106 -17.13 3.35 -1.50
CA SER A 106 -17.00 4.79 -1.73
C SER A 106 -17.56 5.24 -3.10
N GLY A 107 -18.20 4.32 -3.84
CA GLY A 107 -18.79 4.56 -5.17
C GLY A 107 -19.88 5.62 -5.19
#